data_AF-A0A507C8D3-F1
#
_entry.id   AF-A0A507C8D3-F1
#
_cell.length_a   1.000
_cell.length_b   1.000
_cell.length_c   1.000
_cell.angle_alpha   90.00
_cell.angle_beta   90.00
_cell.angle_gamma   90.00
#
_symmetry.space_group_name_H-M   'P 1'
#
loop_
_entity.id
_entity.type
_entity.pdbx_description
1 polymer ?
#
loop_
_entity_poly.entity_id
_entity_poly.type
_entity_poly.pdbx_seq_one_letter_code
_entity_poly.pdbx_strand_id
1 'polypeptide(L)'
;MAVASASASASAAPSTGHLSAPPPAEPAPSAKGGRVTKGDETAVLLEPRYTPFQLAECSAFSKSKLSPKHWASLSPVQKAKYQAYTSPSAAILNCVAHSEKRIDGLIKEEKKRVSEDIAGIKARMVRAEDTSLVGPAAARRRMQKRHQEETEAKNMDLQALIEGQRSSFDAIRLKEYLLSKQTQAAGRPLNDKDRRRVEMLLSL
;
A
#
# COMPACT_ATOMS: atom_id res chain seq x y z
N MET A 1 -16.56 -43.49 54.77
CA MET A 1 -17.22 -44.72 54.31
C MET A 1 -17.39 -44.63 52.79
N ALA A 2 -16.99 -45.70 52.07
CA ALA A 2 -17.03 -45.94 50.60
C ALA A 2 -16.15 -44.98 49.73
N VAL A 3 -15.05 -45.35 49.04
CA VAL A 3 -14.72 -46.46 48.09
C VAL A 3 -15.58 -46.34 46.82
N ALA A 4 -15.15 -46.29 45.55
CA ALA A 4 -13.96 -46.74 44.79
C ALA A 4 -13.82 -45.91 43.47
N SER A 5 -12.61 -45.59 43.00
CA SER A 5 -11.87 -46.21 41.87
C SER A 5 -12.58 -46.35 40.51
N ALA A 6 -12.03 -45.74 39.45
CA ALA A 6 -11.36 -46.45 38.35
C ALA A 6 -10.80 -45.52 37.26
N SER A 7 -9.53 -45.76 36.95
CA SER A 7 -8.71 -45.26 35.84
C SER A 7 -9.06 -45.90 34.49
N ALA A 8 -8.79 -45.21 33.37
CA ALA A 8 -8.18 -45.83 32.19
C ALA A 8 -7.62 -44.78 31.20
N SER A 9 -6.30 -44.82 31.07
CA SER A 9 -5.48 -44.26 30.00
C SER A 9 -5.54 -45.13 28.74
N ALA A 10 -5.57 -44.54 27.54
CA ALA A 10 -5.02 -45.17 26.34
C ALA A 10 -4.57 -44.13 25.31
N SER A 11 -3.31 -44.27 24.93
CA SER A 11 -2.54 -43.54 23.93
C SER A 11 -2.61 -44.31 22.60
N ALA A 12 -2.75 -43.61 21.47
CA ALA A 12 -2.43 -44.16 20.15
C ALA A 12 -1.90 -43.06 19.22
N ALA A 13 -0.71 -43.32 18.69
CA ALA A 13 0.11 -42.47 17.84
C ALA A 13 -0.33 -42.54 16.34
N PRO A 14 0.27 -41.73 15.44
CA PRO A 14 -0.25 -41.44 14.11
C PRO A 14 0.25 -42.41 13.04
N SER A 15 -0.60 -42.71 12.05
CA SER A 15 -0.24 -43.51 10.89
C SER A 15 0.37 -42.65 9.78
N THR A 16 1.58 -43.04 9.41
CA THR A 16 2.36 -42.62 8.25
C THR A 16 1.72 -43.09 6.93
N GLY A 17 1.48 -42.16 6.01
CA GLY A 17 0.96 -42.43 4.66
C GLY A 17 1.83 -41.77 3.58
N HIS A 18 2.70 -42.61 3.01
CA HIS A 18 3.47 -42.57 1.78
C HIS A 18 3.34 -41.38 0.80
N LEU A 19 4.51 -40.81 0.46
CA LEU A 19 4.80 -40.01 -0.74
C LEU A 19 4.72 -40.89 -2.01
N SER A 20 4.10 -40.41 -3.08
CA SER A 20 4.35 -40.89 -4.45
C SER A 20 4.30 -39.72 -5.44
N ALA A 21 5.45 -39.47 -6.07
CA ALA A 21 5.70 -38.56 -7.17
C ALA A 21 5.20 -39.15 -8.52
N PRO A 22 5.06 -38.34 -9.58
CA PRO A 22 4.36 -38.74 -10.81
C PRO A 22 5.28 -39.49 -11.80
N PRO A 23 4.75 -40.40 -12.63
CA PRO A 23 5.50 -40.98 -13.75
C PRO A 23 5.37 -40.16 -15.05
N PRO A 24 6.25 -40.40 -16.04
CA PRO A 24 6.73 -39.39 -16.98
C PRO A 24 5.96 -39.30 -18.30
N ALA A 25 6.21 -38.21 -19.02
CA ALA A 25 5.75 -37.92 -20.36
C ALA A 25 6.51 -38.73 -21.43
N GLU A 26 5.81 -39.14 -22.48
CA GLU A 26 6.36 -39.68 -23.73
C GLU A 26 5.34 -39.52 -24.89
N PRO A 27 5.72 -39.66 -26.18
CA PRO A 27 6.00 -38.53 -27.06
C PRO A 27 4.98 -38.34 -28.20
N ALA A 28 5.08 -37.18 -28.85
CA ALA A 28 4.28 -36.79 -30.02
C ALA A 28 4.47 -37.71 -31.24
N PRO A 29 3.42 -37.96 -32.06
CA PRO A 29 3.61 -38.41 -33.43
C PRO A 29 3.63 -37.21 -34.39
N SER A 30 4.75 -37.11 -35.11
CA SER A 30 4.91 -36.29 -36.31
C SER A 30 4.27 -37.02 -37.50
N ALA A 31 3.32 -36.40 -38.21
CA ALA A 31 2.99 -36.79 -39.58
C ALA A 31 2.22 -35.70 -40.36
N LYS A 32 2.94 -35.12 -41.33
CA LYS A 32 2.52 -34.85 -42.72
C LYS A 32 1.29 -33.98 -42.99
N GLY A 33 1.59 -32.81 -43.57
CA GLY A 33 1.14 -32.47 -44.93
C GLY A 33 -0.36 -32.30 -45.14
N GLY A 34 -0.84 -31.06 -45.01
CA GLY A 34 -2.21 -30.68 -45.37
C GLY A 34 -2.25 -29.26 -45.92
N ARG A 35 -2.12 -29.15 -47.24
CA ARG A 35 -2.83 -28.24 -48.15
C ARG A 35 -3.15 -26.81 -47.66
N VAL A 36 -2.52 -25.85 -48.32
CA VAL A 36 -2.92 -24.44 -48.41
C VAL A 36 -4.43 -24.34 -48.65
N THR A 37 -5.17 -23.90 -47.65
CA THR A 37 -6.44 -23.21 -47.85
C THR A 37 -6.21 -21.76 -47.47
N LYS A 38 -6.24 -20.90 -48.51
CA LYS A 38 -6.52 -19.47 -48.38
C LYS A 38 -7.78 -19.31 -47.53
N GLY A 39 -7.62 -19.09 -46.24
CA GLY A 39 -8.66 -18.63 -45.35
C GLY A 39 -8.44 -17.13 -45.18
N ASP A 40 -9.50 -16.37 -45.42
CA ASP A 40 -9.58 -14.93 -45.24
C ASP A 40 -8.91 -14.48 -43.92
N GLU A 41 -7.66 -14.06 -44.00
CA GLU A 41 -7.14 -13.06 -43.10
C GLU A 41 -7.83 -11.75 -43.45
N THR A 42 -9.06 -11.61 -42.94
CA THR A 42 -9.56 -10.30 -42.53
C THR A 42 -8.61 -9.83 -41.44
N ALA A 43 -7.44 -9.34 -41.87
CA ALA A 43 -6.55 -8.55 -41.05
C ALA A 43 -7.41 -7.41 -40.56
N VAL A 44 -7.92 -7.54 -39.34
CA VAL A 44 -8.55 -6.46 -38.61
C VAL A 44 -7.56 -5.32 -38.73
N LEU A 45 -7.91 -4.32 -39.52
CA LEU A 45 -7.09 -3.15 -39.77
C LEU A 45 -7.08 -2.40 -38.44
N LEU A 46 -6.18 -2.79 -37.55
CA LEU A 46 -5.98 -2.13 -36.28
C LEU A 46 -5.31 -0.83 -36.65
N GLU A 47 -6.09 0.25 -36.66
CA GLU A 47 -5.53 1.59 -36.83
C GLU A 47 -4.48 1.80 -35.72
N PRO A 48 -3.20 1.85 -36.08
CA PRO A 48 -2.16 2.13 -35.13
C PRO A 48 -2.33 3.58 -34.69
N ARG A 49 -2.15 3.88 -33.39
CA ARG A 49 -2.00 5.27 -32.94
C ARG A 49 -0.67 5.88 -33.36
N TYR A 50 0.16 5.07 -34.01
CA TYR A 50 1.45 5.44 -34.55
C TYR A 50 1.32 6.54 -35.61
N THR A 51 1.66 7.76 -35.21
CA THR A 51 2.08 8.78 -36.15
C THR A 51 3.52 8.47 -36.56
N PRO A 52 3.83 8.34 -37.86
CA PRO A 52 5.22 8.28 -38.31
C PRO A 52 6.00 9.41 -37.65
N PHE A 53 7.21 9.10 -37.17
CA PHE A 53 8.09 10.12 -36.59
C PHE A 53 8.08 11.32 -37.53
N GLN A 54 7.72 12.49 -37.02
CA GLN A 54 7.94 13.71 -37.77
C GLN A 54 9.45 13.80 -37.93
N LEU A 55 9.93 13.40 -39.11
CA LEU A 55 11.30 13.59 -39.51
C LEU A 55 11.57 15.06 -39.24
N ALA A 56 12.36 15.35 -38.21
CA ALA A 56 12.67 16.72 -37.81
C ALA A 56 13.02 17.52 -39.07
N GLU A 57 12.79 18.83 -39.07
CA GLU A 57 13.10 19.68 -40.23
C GLU A 57 14.57 19.56 -40.70
N CYS A 58 15.44 18.90 -39.92
CA CYS A 58 16.83 18.55 -40.24
C CYS A 58 17.07 17.09 -40.73
N SER A 59 16.05 16.23 -40.82
CA SER A 59 16.23 14.84 -41.25
C SER A 59 16.64 14.74 -42.72
N ALA A 60 17.63 13.88 -42.98
CA ALA A 60 18.20 13.66 -44.31
C ALA A 60 17.26 12.91 -45.28
N PHE A 61 16.19 12.28 -44.78
CA PHE A 61 15.32 11.39 -45.57
C PHE A 61 13.87 11.87 -45.67
N SER A 62 13.65 13.16 -45.96
CA SER A 62 12.31 13.68 -46.22
C SER A 62 12.00 13.80 -47.72
N LYS A 63 10.88 13.19 -48.16
CA LYS A 63 10.35 13.38 -49.50
C LYS A 63 9.95 14.84 -49.78
N SER A 64 9.54 15.59 -48.75
CA SER A 64 9.12 17.00 -48.91
C SER A 64 10.25 17.95 -49.27
N LYS A 65 11.52 17.56 -49.04
CA LYS A 65 12.70 18.36 -49.39
C LYS A 65 13.24 18.08 -50.80
N LEU A 66 12.71 17.06 -51.48
CA LEU A 66 13.17 16.67 -52.81
C LEU A 66 12.33 17.33 -53.89
N SER A 67 13.02 17.97 -54.85
CA SER A 67 12.38 18.44 -56.08
C SER A 67 11.79 17.26 -56.88
N PRO A 68 10.62 17.40 -57.54
CA PRO A 68 10.00 16.35 -58.35
C PRO A 68 10.92 15.76 -59.42
N LYS A 69 11.81 16.59 -59.99
CA LYS A 69 12.81 16.15 -60.99
C LYS A 69 13.86 15.23 -60.37
N HIS A 70 14.35 15.58 -59.18
CA HIS A 70 15.30 14.75 -58.43
C HIS A 70 14.65 13.44 -58.00
N TRP A 71 13.39 13.49 -57.56
CA TRP A 71 12.63 12.29 -57.21
C TRP A 71 12.54 11.29 -58.37
N ALA A 72 12.27 11.76 -59.59
CA ALA A 72 12.20 10.90 -60.77
C ALA A 72 13.54 10.19 -61.06
N SER A 73 14.66 10.89 -60.86
CA SER A 73 16.02 10.38 -61.09
C SER A 73 16.54 9.39 -60.05
N LEU A 74 15.88 9.26 -58.89
CA LEU A 74 16.31 8.35 -57.82
C LEU A 74 16.15 6.88 -58.23
N SER A 75 17.05 6.04 -57.71
CA SER A 75 16.96 4.59 -57.88
C SER A 75 15.70 4.03 -57.19
N PRO A 76 15.15 2.89 -57.66
CA PRO A 76 14.01 2.24 -57.02
C PRO A 76 14.22 1.96 -55.53
N VAL A 77 15.44 1.57 -55.16
CA VAL A 77 15.82 1.30 -53.76
C VAL A 77 15.82 2.58 -52.92
N GLN A 78 16.30 3.70 -53.47
CA GLN A 78 16.25 4.99 -52.78
C GLN A 78 14.80 5.47 -52.59
N LYS A 79 13.97 5.37 -53.64
CA LYS A 79 12.54 5.70 -53.56
C LYS A 79 11.82 4.88 -52.48
N ALA A 80 12.11 3.58 -52.39
CA ALA A 80 11.57 2.71 -51.35
C ALA A 80 12.00 3.13 -49.93
N LYS A 81 13.25 3.56 -49.75
CA LYS A 81 13.72 4.11 -48.45
C LYS A 81 12.94 5.35 -48.05
N TYR A 82 12.80 6.33 -48.95
CA TYR A 82 12.01 7.54 -48.67
C TYR A 82 10.55 7.20 -48.36
N GLN A 83 9.96 6.24 -49.08
CA GLN A 83 8.59 5.79 -48.84
C GLN A 83 8.43 5.09 -47.48
N ALA A 84 9.40 4.28 -47.05
CA ALA A 84 9.35 3.61 -45.76
C ALA A 84 9.27 4.60 -44.58
N TYR A 85 9.89 5.77 -44.72
CA TYR A 85 9.84 6.82 -43.70
C TYR A 85 8.59 7.72 -43.81
N THR A 86 7.99 7.88 -45.00
CA THR A 86 6.76 8.68 -45.16
C THR A 86 5.48 7.89 -44.90
N SER A 87 5.47 6.62 -45.29
CA SER A 87 4.31 5.72 -45.26
C SER A 87 4.82 4.29 -45.04
N PRO A 88 5.04 3.88 -43.78
CA PRO A 88 5.49 2.53 -43.47
C PRO A 88 4.48 1.48 -43.96
N SER A 89 4.96 0.28 -44.25
CA SER A 89 4.10 -0.79 -44.78
C SER A 89 3.06 -1.24 -43.76
N ALA A 90 1.93 -1.78 -44.25
CA ALA A 90 0.86 -2.29 -43.39
C ALA A 90 1.34 -3.38 -42.41
N ALA A 91 2.31 -4.20 -42.82
CA ALA A 91 2.91 -5.21 -41.94
C ALA A 91 3.64 -4.57 -40.73
N ILE A 92 4.40 -3.48 -40.96
CA ILE A 92 5.08 -2.75 -39.89
C ILE A 92 4.05 -2.08 -38.98
N LEU A 93 3.03 -1.44 -39.56
CA LEU A 93 1.95 -0.81 -38.80
C LEU A 93 1.20 -1.82 -37.91
N ASN A 94 0.93 -3.03 -38.41
CA ASN A 94 0.33 -4.10 -37.63
C ASN A 94 1.25 -4.56 -36.49
N CYS A 95 2.56 -4.70 -36.74
CA CYS A 95 3.52 -5.01 -35.67
C CYS A 95 3.51 -3.93 -34.57
N VAL A 96 3.46 -2.66 -34.95
CA VAL A 96 3.36 -1.54 -33.99
C VAL A 96 2.05 -1.63 -33.21
N ALA A 97 0.91 -1.80 -33.87
CA ALA A 97 -0.39 -1.93 -33.21
C ALA A 97 -0.45 -3.13 -32.23
N HIS A 98 0.17 -4.26 -32.59
CA HIS A 98 0.28 -5.41 -31.69
C HIS A 98 1.18 -5.11 -30.48
N SER A 99 2.28 -4.39 -30.68
CA SER A 99 3.15 -3.98 -29.58
C SER A 99 2.46 -2.97 -28.64
N GLU A 100 1.69 -2.03 -29.17
CA GLU A 100 0.87 -1.09 -28.40
C GLU A 100 -0.15 -1.84 -27.53
N LYS A 101 -0.89 -2.78 -28.12
CA LYS A 101 -1.85 -3.62 -27.39
C LYS A 101 -1.20 -4.43 -26.27
N ARG A 102 0.01 -4.96 -26.50
CA ARG A 102 0.76 -5.68 -25.48
C ARG A 102 1.16 -4.77 -24.31
N ILE A 103 1.65 -3.57 -24.63
CA ILE A 103 2.02 -2.57 -23.61
C ILE A 103 0.79 -2.14 -22.81
N ASP A 104 -0.35 -1.88 -23.46
CA ASP A 104 -1.61 -1.56 -22.79
C ASP A 104 -2.06 -2.67 -21.84
N GLY A 105 -1.86 -3.94 -22.22
CA GLY A 105 -2.09 -5.09 -21.35
C GLY A 105 -1.21 -5.05 -20.10
N LEU A 106 0.10 -4.83 -20.27
CA LEU A 106 1.04 -4.72 -19.15
C LEU A 106 0.71 -3.55 -18.21
N ILE A 107 0.36 -2.38 -18.76
CA ILE A 107 -0.04 -1.21 -17.97
C ILE A 107 -1.31 -1.52 -17.15
N LYS A 108 -2.28 -2.23 -17.73
CA LYS A 108 -3.49 -2.64 -17.01
C LYS A 108 -3.18 -3.61 -15.88
N GLU A 109 -2.30 -4.59 -16.12
CA GLU A 109 -1.87 -5.55 -15.09
C GLU A 109 -1.10 -4.86 -13.97
N GLU A 110 -0.19 -3.93 -14.29
CA GLU A 110 0.55 -3.15 -13.31
C GLU A 110 -0.41 -2.28 -12.47
N LYS A 111 -1.35 -1.58 -13.10
CA LYS A 111 -2.39 -0.82 -12.39
C LYS A 111 -3.21 -1.70 -11.46
N LYS A 112 -3.54 -2.92 -11.90
CA LYS A 112 -4.26 -3.90 -11.08
C LYS A 112 -3.42 -4.32 -9.87
N ARG A 113 -2.15 -4.68 -10.06
CA ARG A 113 -1.22 -5.02 -8.96
C ARG A 113 -1.08 -3.89 -7.95
N VAL A 114 -0.84 -2.67 -8.42
CA VAL A 114 -0.74 -1.48 -7.56
C VAL A 114 -2.04 -1.25 -6.79
N SER A 115 -3.20 -1.44 -7.43
CA SER A 115 -4.49 -1.30 -6.74
C SER A 115 -4.71 -2.36 -5.66
N GLU A 116 -4.28 -3.61 -5.91
CA GLU A 116 -4.32 -4.71 -4.95
C GLU A 116 -3.37 -4.45 -3.77
N ASP A 117 -2.16 -3.95 -4.04
CA ASP A 117 -1.19 -3.56 -3.01
C ASP A 117 -1.72 -2.43 -2.13
N ILE A 118 -2.32 -1.39 -2.72
CA ILE A 118 -2.96 -0.29 -1.98
C ILE A 118 -4.12 -0.82 -1.13
N ALA A 119 -4.95 -1.72 -1.67
CA ALA A 119 -6.03 -2.34 -0.89
C ALA A 119 -5.49 -3.19 0.27
N GLY A 120 -4.41 -3.95 0.04
CA GLY A 120 -3.73 -4.74 1.07
C GLY A 120 -3.10 -3.88 2.17
N ILE A 121 -2.49 -2.74 1.82
CA ILE A 121 -1.96 -1.77 2.78
C ILE A 121 -3.10 -1.15 3.59
N LYS A 122 -4.19 -0.71 2.95
CA LYS A 122 -5.36 -0.16 3.66
C LYS A 122 -5.96 -1.18 4.63
N ALA A 123 -6.11 -2.44 4.23
CA ALA A 123 -6.62 -3.49 5.09
C ALA A 123 -5.70 -3.76 6.31
N ARG A 124 -4.38 -3.71 6.12
CA ARG A 124 -3.42 -3.81 7.22
C ARG A 124 -3.45 -2.59 8.14
N MET A 125 -3.61 -1.38 7.60
CA MET A 125 -3.74 -0.16 8.40
C MET A 125 -5.00 -0.15 9.24
N VAL A 126 -6.16 -0.56 8.71
CA VAL A 126 -7.40 -0.65 9.49
C VAL A 126 -7.25 -1.62 10.66
N ARG A 127 -6.68 -2.81 10.43
CA ARG A 127 -6.37 -3.75 11.53
C ARG A 127 -5.35 -3.20 12.52
N ALA A 128 -4.36 -2.45 12.02
CA ALA A 128 -3.35 -1.82 12.87
C ALA A 128 -3.94 -0.67 13.69
N GLU A 129 -4.87 0.14 13.17
CA GLU A 129 -5.57 1.17 13.94
C GLU A 129 -6.44 0.54 15.04
N ASP A 130 -7.17 -0.53 14.73
CA ASP A 130 -7.97 -1.28 15.71
C ASP A 130 -7.12 -1.89 16.84
N THR A 131 -5.84 -2.22 16.58
CA THR A 131 -4.95 -2.87 17.56
C THR A 131 -3.99 -1.88 18.24
N SER A 132 -3.53 -0.86 17.53
CA SER A 132 -2.53 0.15 17.96
C SER A 132 -3.15 1.28 18.77
N LEU A 133 -4.42 1.64 18.53
CA LEU A 133 -5.09 2.69 19.32
C LEU A 133 -5.54 2.18 20.68
N VAL A 134 -5.79 0.88 20.85
CA VAL A 134 -6.35 0.34 22.10
C VAL A 134 -5.35 0.39 23.25
N GLY A 135 -4.07 0.07 23.04
CA GLY A 135 -3.06 0.04 24.10
C GLY A 135 -2.73 1.42 24.68
N PRO A 136 -2.25 2.38 23.87
CA PRO A 136 -1.92 3.73 24.29
C PRO A 136 -3.14 4.55 24.72
N ALA A 137 -4.29 4.42 24.05
CA ALA A 137 -5.50 5.13 24.49
C ALA A 137 -6.04 4.58 25.81
N ALA A 138 -6.02 3.26 26.02
CA ALA A 138 -6.38 2.67 27.31
C ALA A 138 -5.39 3.10 28.41
N ALA A 139 -4.09 3.18 28.11
CA ALA A 139 -3.09 3.68 29.05
C ALA A 139 -3.34 5.15 29.43
N ARG A 140 -3.64 6.02 28.45
CA ARG A 140 -4.00 7.43 28.72
C ARG A 140 -5.27 7.54 29.55
N ARG A 141 -6.31 6.75 29.25
CA ARG A 141 -7.54 6.71 30.06
C ARG A 141 -7.28 6.26 31.49
N ARG A 142 -6.46 5.23 31.71
CA ARG A 142 -6.06 4.79 33.07
C ARG A 142 -5.33 5.90 33.82
N MET A 143 -4.42 6.61 33.15
CA MET A 143 -3.67 7.71 33.74
C MET A 143 -4.60 8.88 34.12
N GLN A 144 -5.51 9.27 33.24
CA GLN A 144 -6.52 10.30 33.51
C GLN A 144 -7.44 9.92 34.66
N LYS A 145 -7.92 8.67 34.68
CA LYS A 145 -8.78 8.16 35.75
C LYS A 145 -8.07 8.21 37.10
N ARG A 146 -6.82 7.74 37.17
CA ARG A 146 -6.02 7.80 38.40
C ARG A 146 -5.80 9.24 38.85
N HIS A 147 -5.52 10.15 37.91
CA HIS A 147 -5.37 11.56 38.24
C HIS A 147 -6.66 12.16 38.81
N GLN A 148 -7.82 11.82 38.24
CA GLN A 148 -9.13 12.22 38.75
C GLN A 148 -9.37 11.68 40.17
N GLU A 149 -9.16 10.38 40.38
CA GLU A 149 -9.28 9.73 41.69
C GLU A 149 -8.36 10.39 42.75
N GLU A 150 -7.13 10.73 42.39
CA GLU A 150 -6.20 11.46 43.27
C GLU A 150 -6.67 12.89 43.57
N THR A 151 -7.26 13.59 42.61
CA THR A 151 -7.84 14.93 42.85
C THR A 151 -9.10 14.87 43.71
N GLU A 152 -9.94 13.87 43.50
CA GLU A 152 -11.16 13.64 44.29
C GLU A 152 -10.82 13.29 45.73
N ALA A 153 -9.86 12.39 45.96
CA ALA A 153 -9.38 12.05 47.30
C ALA A 153 -8.83 13.27 48.04
N LYS A 154 -8.02 14.09 47.37
CA LYS A 154 -7.53 15.36 47.94
C LYS A 154 -8.69 16.30 48.26
N ASN A 155 -9.67 16.44 47.38
CA ASN A 155 -10.83 17.30 47.63
C ASN A 155 -11.64 16.81 48.84
N MET A 156 -11.80 15.49 49.00
CA MET A 156 -12.43 14.91 50.19
C MET A 156 -11.65 15.22 51.46
N ASP A 157 -10.32 15.08 51.44
CA ASP A 157 -9.47 15.43 52.59
C ASP A 157 -9.56 16.92 52.94
N LEU A 158 -9.53 17.81 51.94
CA LEU A 158 -9.70 19.25 52.12
C LEU A 158 -11.07 19.58 52.70
N GLN A 159 -12.12 18.88 52.25
CA GLN A 159 -13.46 19.07 52.77
C GLN A 159 -13.58 18.62 54.22
N ALA A 160 -12.99 17.47 54.59
CA ALA A 160 -12.92 17.02 55.98
C ALA A 160 -12.17 18.03 56.89
N LEU A 161 -11.11 18.65 56.39
CA LEU A 161 -10.38 19.72 57.09
C LEU A 161 -11.23 20.98 57.33
N ILE A 162 -12.10 21.33 56.38
CA ILE A 162 -13.02 22.47 56.47
C ILE A 162 -14.16 22.14 57.45
N GLU A 163 -14.74 20.95 57.34
CA GLU A 163 -15.83 20.48 58.21
C GLU A 163 -15.36 20.25 59.66
N GLY A 164 -14.08 19.92 59.86
CA GLY A 164 -13.46 19.78 61.19
C GLY A 164 -13.21 21.10 61.93
N GLN A 165 -13.48 22.26 61.33
CA GLN A 165 -13.30 23.55 62.00
C GLN A 165 -14.41 23.80 63.02
N ARG A 166 -14.04 24.31 64.20
CA ARG A 166 -14.98 24.62 65.29
C ARG A 166 -15.89 25.81 64.99
N SER A 167 -15.49 26.67 64.06
CA SER A 167 -16.18 27.91 63.69
C SER A 167 -16.37 27.98 62.18
N SER A 168 -17.56 28.43 61.75
CA SER A 168 -17.87 28.65 60.33
C SER A 168 -16.99 29.74 59.71
N PHE A 169 -16.61 30.76 60.48
CA PHE A 169 -15.69 31.80 60.00
C PHE A 169 -14.28 31.26 59.72
N ASP A 170 -13.80 30.33 60.54
CA ASP A 170 -12.49 29.68 60.34
C ASP A 170 -12.53 28.70 59.17
N ALA A 171 -13.65 27.97 59.00
CA ALA A 171 -13.89 27.13 57.83
C ALA A 171 -13.85 27.92 56.52
N ILE A 172 -14.50 29.08 56.48
CA ILE A 172 -14.50 29.99 55.32
C ILE A 172 -13.08 30.50 55.05
N ARG A 173 -12.38 30.99 56.08
CA ARG A 173 -11.00 31.50 55.94
C ARG A 173 -10.05 30.41 55.44
N LEU A 174 -10.17 29.18 55.94
CA LEU A 174 -9.38 28.04 55.51
C LEU A 174 -9.67 27.68 54.05
N LYS A 175 -10.95 27.64 53.65
CA LYS A 175 -11.36 27.37 52.28
C LYS A 175 -10.75 28.38 51.30
N GLU A 176 -10.85 29.68 51.60
CA GLU A 176 -10.28 30.72 50.74
C GLU A 176 -8.75 30.64 50.66
N TYR A 177 -8.09 30.37 51.80
CA TYR A 177 -6.64 30.18 51.83
C TYR A 177 -6.18 28.99 50.96
N LEU A 178 -6.86 27.85 51.07
CA LEU A 178 -6.53 26.64 50.28
C LEU A 178 -6.73 26.86 48.78
N LEU A 179 -7.83 27.52 48.39
CA LEU A 179 -8.09 27.87 46.98
C LEU A 179 -7.01 28.80 46.42
N SER A 180 -6.53 29.78 47.20
CA SER A 180 -5.46 30.70 46.79
C SER A 180 -4.09 30.02 46.61
N LYS A 181 -3.82 28.95 47.38
CA LYS A 181 -2.57 28.18 47.31
C LYS A 181 -2.56 27.16 46.16
N GLN A 182 -3.71 26.58 45.83
CA GLN A 182 -3.82 25.60 44.75
C GLN A 182 -3.44 26.19 43.38
N THR A 183 -3.70 27.49 43.16
CA THR A 183 -3.33 28.19 41.92
C THR A 183 -1.82 28.36 41.75
N GLN A 184 -1.04 28.39 42.85
CA GLN A 184 0.41 28.64 42.79
C GLN A 184 1.23 27.38 42.49
N ALA A 185 0.67 26.18 42.64
CA ALA A 185 1.37 24.92 42.41
C ALA A 185 1.36 24.47 40.94
N ALA A 186 0.50 25.04 40.09
CA ALA A 186 0.25 24.56 38.72
C ALA A 186 1.30 24.99 37.67
N GLY A 187 2.40 25.64 38.07
CA GLY A 187 3.26 26.34 37.12
C GLY A 187 4.75 26.26 37.39
N ARG A 188 5.28 25.22 38.06
CA ARG A 188 6.74 25.10 38.11
C ARG A 188 7.23 24.66 36.72
N PRO A 189 7.95 25.53 35.97
CA PRO A 189 8.47 25.13 34.67
C PRO A 189 9.39 23.93 34.86
N LEU A 190 9.27 22.94 33.97
CA LEU A 190 10.17 21.79 33.93
C LEU A 190 11.60 22.28 33.82
N ASN A 191 12.47 21.78 34.69
CA ASN A 191 13.89 22.06 34.61
C ASN A 191 14.47 21.45 33.32
N ASP A 192 15.52 22.01 32.75
CA ASP A 192 16.10 21.56 31.47
C ASP A 192 16.50 20.07 31.49
N LYS A 193 16.89 19.57 32.67
CA LYS A 193 17.17 18.14 32.89
C LYS A 193 15.93 17.27 32.72
N ASP A 194 14.79 17.71 33.25
CA ASP A 194 13.52 16.99 33.16
C ASP A 194 12.96 17.07 31.74
N ARG A 195 13.11 18.23 31.10
CA ARG A 195 12.73 18.43 29.69
C ARG A 195 13.50 17.49 28.75
N ARG A 196 14.82 17.40 28.88
CA ARG A 196 15.64 16.44 28.11
C ARG A 196 15.25 14.98 28.37
N ARG A 197 14.90 14.65 29.62
CA ARG A 197 14.49 13.29 29.97
C ARG A 197 13.14 12.92 29.35
N VAL A 198 12.20 13.85 29.32
CA VAL A 198 10.91 13.69 28.64
C VAL A 198 11.10 13.59 27.12
N GLU A 199 11.94 14.44 26.53
CA GLU A 199 12.27 14.37 25.10
C GLU A 199 12.87 13.00 24.71
N MET A 200 13.82 12.47 25.50
CA MET A 200 14.37 11.13 25.25
C MET A 200 13.31 10.01 25.34
N LEU A 201 12.38 10.10 26.31
CA LEU A 201 11.33 9.10 26.49
C LEU A 201 10.26 9.14 25.38
N LEU A 202 10.05 10.29 24.74
CA LEU A 202 9.09 10.46 23.63
C LEU A 202 9.72 10.19 22.26
N SER A 203 11.05 10.18 22.17
CA SER A 203 11.80 9.85 20.93
C SER A 203 12.07 8.35 20.75
N LEU A 204 11.71 7.52 21.73
CA LEU A 204 11.73 6.06 21.69
C LEU A 204 10.37 5.50 21.27
#